data_AF-A0A964KCN2-F1
#
_entry.id   AF-A0A964KCN2-F1
#
_cell.length_a   1.000
_cell.length_b   1.000
_cell.length_c   1.000
_cell.angle_alpha   90.00
_cell.angle_beta   90.00
_cell.angle_gamma   90.00
#
_symmetry.space_group_name_H-M   'P 1'
#
loop_
_entity.id
_entity.type
_entity.pdbx_description
1 polymer ?
#
loop_
_entity_poly.entity_id
_entity_poly.type
_entity_poly.pdbx_seq_one_letter_code
_entity_poly.pdbx_strand_id
1 'polypeptide(L)' 'MTTATKFLVIDDGVTYEFEAADEGGYVVSVPDAPECWSEGDSFEEALANIKDALEGWQLVRERIAKAGPG' A
#
# COMPACT_ATOMS: atom_id res chain seq x y z
N MET A 1 -14.74 -21.39 3.79
CA MET A 1 -13.99 -20.15 4.01
C MET A 1 -12.61 -20.40 3.45
N THR A 2 -12.30 -19.89 2.26
CA THR A 2 -10.93 -19.87 1.75
C THR A 2 -10.15 -18.91 2.62
N THR A 3 -9.03 -19.36 3.20
CA THR A 3 -8.13 -18.48 3.93
C THR A 3 -7.39 -17.66 2.89
N ALA A 4 -7.63 -16.35 2.84
CA ALA A 4 -6.83 -15.46 2.04
C ALA A 4 -5.38 -15.54 2.52
N THR A 5 -4.46 -15.87 1.61
CA THR A 5 -3.05 -16.02 1.96
C THR A 5 -2.44 -14.63 1.97
N LYS A 6 -2.13 -14.12 3.16
CA LYS A 6 -1.38 -12.89 3.34
C LYS A 6 0.11 -13.14 3.35
N PHE A 7 0.88 -12.28 2.70
CA PHE A 7 2.33 -12.31 2.75
C PHE A 7 2.91 -10.89 2.79
N LEU A 8 4.11 -10.79 3.35
CA LEU A 8 4.79 -9.51 3.54
C LEU A 8 5.92 -9.37 2.53
N VAL A 9 6.07 -8.15 2.02
CA VAL A 9 7.17 -7.73 1.16
C VAL A 9 7.85 -6.55 1.81
N ILE A 10 9.18 -6.57 1.88
CA ILE A 10 9.97 -5.45 2.37
C ILE A 10 10.79 -4.91 1.22
N ASP A 11 10.60 -3.64 0.90
CA ASP A 11 11.32 -2.93 -0.15
C ASP A 11 11.65 -1.52 0.31
N ASP A 12 12.90 -1.11 0.13
CA ASP A 12 13.45 0.17 0.62
C ASP A 12 13.10 0.48 2.09
N GLY A 13 13.05 -0.56 2.93
CA GLY A 13 12.69 -0.44 4.35
C GLY A 13 11.20 -0.24 4.63
N VAL A 14 10.35 -0.20 3.61
CA VAL A 14 8.89 -0.16 3.72
C VAL A 14 8.34 -1.58 3.73
N THR A 15 7.40 -1.87 4.64
CA THR A 15 6.66 -3.13 4.67
C THR A 15 5.35 -2.99 3.90
N TYR A 16 5.07 -3.93 3.00
CA TYR A 16 3.83 -4.06 2.25
C TYR A 16 3.16 -5.39 2.59
N GLU A 17 1.86 -5.36 2.91
CA GLU A 17 1.05 -6.55 3.14
C GLU A 17 0.20 -6.83 1.89
N PHE A 18 0.41 -7.99 1.28
CA PHE A 18 -0.31 -8.46 0.10
C PHE A 18 -1.34 -9.53 0.46
N GLU A 19 -2.48 -9.48 -0.21
CA GLU A 19 -3.53 -10.48 -0.18
C GLU A 19 -3.95 -10.82 -1.61
N ALA A 20 -4.04 -12.10 -1.95
CA ALA A 20 -4.58 -12.54 -3.24
C ALA A 20 -6.09 -12.28 -3.30
N ALA A 21 -6.57 -11.63 -4.36
CA ALA A 21 -7.99 -11.36 -4.54
C ALA A 21 -8.74 -12.56 -5.15
N ASP A 22 -10.02 -12.74 -4.79
CA ASP A 22 -10.84 -13.87 -5.24
C ASP A 22 -11.03 -13.92 -6.76
N GLU A 23 -11.03 -12.76 -7.44
CA GLU A 23 -11.19 -12.64 -8.89
C GLU A 23 -9.85 -12.71 -9.66
N GLY A 24 -8.72 -12.90 -8.96
CA GLY A 24 -7.37 -12.80 -9.50
C GLY A 24 -6.70 -11.47 -9.14
N GLY A 25 -5.38 -11.42 -9.27
CA GLY A 25 -4.58 -10.26 -8.86
C GLY A 25 -4.33 -10.18 -7.35
N TYR A 26 -3.97 -8.98 -6.89
CA TYR A 26 -3.57 -8.73 -5.51
C TYR A 26 -4.12 -7.40 -5.00
N VAL A 27 -4.53 -7.40 -3.74
CA VAL A 27 -4.71 -6.21 -2.92
C VAL A 27 -3.46 -6.02 -2.07
N VAL A 28 -3.01 -4.78 -1.91
CA VAL A 28 -1.82 -4.44 -1.12
C VAL A 28 -2.08 -3.23 -0.23
N SER A 29 -1.50 -3.26 0.97
CA SER A 29 -1.57 -2.17 1.94
C SER A 29 -0.23 -1.93 2.63
N VAL A 30 -0.07 -0.77 3.28
CA VAL A 30 1.13 -0.40 4.04
C VAL A 30 0.78 -0.34 5.53
N PRO A 31 1.26 -1.25 6.40
CA PRO A 31 0.91 -1.24 7.82
C PRO A 31 1.24 0.07 8.55
N ASP A 32 2.31 0.76 8.14
CA ASP A 32 2.73 2.05 8.70
C ASP A 32 1.96 3.26 8.14
N ALA A 33 1.18 3.05 7.08
CA ALA A 33 0.26 4.03 6.49
C ALA A 33 -1.10 3.34 6.19
N PRO A 34 -1.91 3.07 7.23
CA PRO A 34 -3.13 2.25 7.12
C PRO A 34 -4.20 2.80 6.17
N GLU A 35 -4.12 4.07 5.78
CA GLU A 35 -4.96 4.67 4.75
C GLU A 35 -4.48 4.43 3.31
N CYS A 36 -3.30 3.84 3.12
CA CYS A 36 -2.69 3.61 1.81
C CYS A 36 -2.93 2.16 1.36
N TRP A 37 -3.79 2.00 0.36
CA TRP A 37 -4.19 0.72 -0.22
C TRP A 37 -4.17 0.83 -1.74
N SER A 38 -3.90 -0.28 -2.40
CA SER A 38 -3.95 -0.39 -3.85
C SER A 38 -4.24 -1.82 -4.30
N GLU A 39 -4.42 -2.01 -5.59
CA GLU A 39 -4.65 -3.31 -6.23
C GLU A 39 -3.96 -3.38 -7.60
N GLY A 40 -3.84 -4.58 -8.14
CA GLY A 40 -3.36 -4.82 -9.50
C GLY A 40 -3.57 -6.27 -9.94
N ASP A 41 -3.63 -6.48 -11.26
CA ASP A 41 -3.85 -7.80 -11.86
C ASP A 41 -2.62 -8.72 -11.66
N SER A 42 -1.46 -8.12 -11.40
CA SER A 42 -0.21 -8.80 -11.09
C SER A 42 0.43 -8.26 -9.80
N PHE A 43 1.34 -9.05 -9.24
CA PHE A 43 2.12 -8.64 -8.07
C PHE A 43 2.93 -7.36 -8.34
N GLU A 44 3.56 -7.27 -9.51
CA GLU A 44 4.41 -6.14 -9.91
C GLU A 44 3.59 -4.86 -10.09
N GLU A 45 2.40 -4.97 -10.69
CA GLU A 45 1.48 -3.85 -10.85
C GLU A 45 0.95 -3.36 -9.50
N ALA A 46 0.47 -4.27 -8.64
CA ALA A 46 0.01 -3.90 -7.31
C ALA A 46 1.11 -3.21 -6.49
N LEU A 47 2.36 -3.72 -6.55
CA LEU A 47 3.50 -3.10 -5.88
C LEU A 47 3.86 -1.72 -6.46
N ALA A 48 3.78 -1.53 -7.78
CA ALA A 48 4.01 -0.23 -8.40
C ALA A 48 2.93 0.78 -7.98
N ASN A 49 1.66 0.38 -8.04
CA ASN A 49 0.53 1.25 -7.72
C ASN A 49 0.55 1.70 -6.24
N ILE A 50 0.88 0.80 -5.30
CA ILE A 50 0.97 1.18 -3.88
C ILE A 50 2.16 2.10 -3.58
N LYS A 51 3.27 1.98 -4.30
CA LYS A 51 4.42 2.88 -4.15
C LYS A 51 4.07 4.30 -4.58
N ASP A 52 3.39 4.45 -5.73
CA ASP A 52 2.92 5.75 -6.20
C ASP A 52 1.90 6.37 -5.22
N ALA A 53 0.98 5.56 -4.70
CA ALA A 53 0.01 6.01 -3.70
C ALA A 53 0.68 6.45 -2.40
N LEU A 54 1.70 5.72 -1.94
CA LEU A 54 2.45 6.02 -0.72
C LEU A 54 3.25 7.33 -0.88
N GLU A 55 3.91 7.54 -2.03
CA GLU A 55 4.63 8.79 -2.31
C GLU A 55 3.69 10.00 -2.25
N GLY A 56 2.53 9.89 -2.92
CA GLY A 56 1.51 10.94 -2.90
C GLY A 56 0.98 11.23 -1.48
N TRP A 57 0.75 10.19 -0.69
CA TRP A 57 0.30 10.31 0.69
C TRP A 57 1.35 11.00 1.59
N GLN A 58 2.61 10.58 1.50
CA GLN A 58 3.72 11.18 2.27
C GLN A 58 3.86 12.67 1.94
N LEU A 59 3.81 13.03 0.66
CA LEU A 59 3.88 14.41 0.20
C LEU A 59 2.77 15.29 0.81
N VAL A 60 1.53 14.80 0.86
CA VAL A 60 0.42 15.53 1.46
C VAL A 60 0.59 15.62 2.98
N ARG A 61 0.95 14.52 3.64
CA ARG A 61 1.14 14.47 5.09
C ARG A 61 2.21 15.46 5.57
N GLU A 62 3.32 15.56 4.86
CA GLU A 62 4.38 16.53 5.15
C GLU A 62 3.90 17.98 5.02
N ARG A 63 3.09 18.29 3.99
CA ARG A 63 2.53 19.63 3.79
C ARG A 63 1.60 20.02 4.93
N ILE A 64 0.74 19.10 5.37
CA ILE A 64 -0.16 19.34 6.51
C ILE A 64 0.65 19.56 7.79
N ALA A 65 1.68 18.74 8.04
CA ALA A 65 2.53 18.88 9.22
C ALA A 65 3.26 20.25 9.27
N LYS A 66 3.73 20.75 8.12
CA LYS A 66 4.40 22.07 8.02
C LYS A 66 3.43 23.25 8.10
N ALA A 67 2.17 23.07 7.70
CA ALA A 67 1.16 24.12 7.74
C ALA A 67 0.69 24.43 9.17
N GLY A 68 0.80 23.48 10.10
CA GLY A 68 0.32 23.60 11.48
C GLY A 68 -1.21 23.69 11.58
N PRO A 69 -1.81 23.49 12.77
CA PRO A 69 -3.18 23.90 13.00
C PRO A 69 -3.21 25.43 12.96
N GLY A 70 -3.98 25.99 12.02
CA GLY A 70 -4.23 27.43 11.93
C GLY A 70 -4.90 28.00 13.17
#